data_AF-A0A6J7IKU2-F1
#
_entry.id   AF-A0A6J7IKU2-F1
#
_cell.length_a   1.000
_cell.length_b   1.000
_cell.length_c   1.000
_cell.angle_alpha   90.00
_cell.angle_beta   90.00
_cell.angle_gamma   90.00
#
_symmetry.space_group_name_H-M   'P 1'
#
loop_
_entity.id
_entity.type
_entity.pdbx_description
1 polymer ?
#
loop_
_entity_poly.entity_id
_entity_poly.type
_entity_poly.pdbx_seq_one_letter_code
_entity_poly.pdbx_strand_id
1 'polypeptide(L)'
;MKLRPKIDPHDYETKKGHVERFLKAGDKVKITIMFRGREQSRPELGLRLLGRLAEDVEPLGFVEATPKQDGRNMIMVLAPHRRKAETGKPREADSLADAGELATEAEAEVVSES
;
A
#
# COMPACT_ATOMS: atom_id res chain seq x y z
N MET A 1 -5.78 2.92 4.94
CA MET A 1 -6.68 1.76 5.21
C MET A 1 -5.86 0.48 5.24
N LYS A 2 -6.05 -0.40 6.23
CA LYS A 2 -5.30 -1.67 6.36
C LYS A 2 -6.15 -2.83 5.84
N LEU A 3 -5.58 -3.66 4.96
CA LEU A 3 -6.19 -4.85 4.38
C LEU A 3 -5.33 -6.10 4.66
N ARG A 4 -5.97 -7.27 4.68
CA ARG A 4 -5.30 -8.57 4.80
C ARG A 4 -5.31 -9.30 3.45
N PRO A 5 -4.30 -10.14 3.16
CA PRO A 5 -4.25 -10.93 1.92
C PRO A 5 -5.44 -11.89 1.77
N LYS A 6 -5.93 -12.42 2.90
CA LYS A 6 -7.17 -13.22 2.98
C LYS A 6 -8.31 -12.37 3.55
N ILE A 7 -8.78 -11.43 2.75
CA ILE A 7 -9.98 -10.65 3.08
C ILE A 7 -11.24 -11.47 2.78
N ASP A 8 -12.21 -11.42 3.69
CA ASP A 8 -13.53 -11.98 3.45
C ASP A 8 -14.27 -11.15 2.39
N PRO A 9 -15.06 -11.76 1.48
CA PRO A 9 -15.80 -11.01 0.46
C PRO A 9 -16.65 -9.86 1.04
N HIS A 10 -17.29 -10.06 2.20
CA HIS A 10 -18.10 -9.03 2.84
C HIS A 10 -17.26 -7.86 3.39
N ASP A 11 -16.07 -8.16 3.94
CA ASP A 11 -15.13 -7.12 4.37
C ASP A 11 -14.57 -6.37 3.16
N TYR A 12 -14.32 -7.05 2.05
CA TYR A 12 -13.88 -6.41 0.80
C TYR A 12 -14.89 -5.37 0.31
N GLU A 13 -16.17 -5.71 0.25
CA GLU A 13 -17.23 -4.79 -0.17
C GLU A 13 -17.32 -3.56 0.72
N THR A 14 -17.24 -3.74 2.04
CA THR A 14 -17.25 -2.64 3.01
C THR A 14 -16.07 -1.69 2.79
N LYS A 15 -14.86 -2.25 2.59
CA LYS A 15 -13.64 -1.48 2.36
C LYS A 15 -13.67 -0.78 1.00
N LYS A 16 -14.16 -1.43 -0.06
CA LYS A 16 -14.40 -0.82 -1.37
C LYS A 16 -15.33 0.39 -1.23
N GLY A 17 -16.46 0.23 -0.54
CA GLY A 17 -17.40 1.33 -0.29
C GLY A 17 -16.76 2.52 0.44
N HIS A 18 -15.85 2.28 1.39
CA HIS A 18 -15.07 3.35 2.03
C HIS A 18 -14.13 4.06 1.06
N VAL A 19 -13.38 3.30 0.24
CA VAL A 19 -12.49 3.87 -0.78
C VAL A 19 -13.28 4.75 -1.74
N GLU A 20 -14.39 4.25 -2.27
CA GLU A 20 -15.26 5.03 -3.15
C GLU A 20 -15.76 6.31 -2.48
N ARG A 21 -16.16 6.25 -1.20
CA ARG A 21 -16.63 7.40 -0.45
C ARG A 21 -15.54 8.47 -0.30
N PHE A 22 -14.29 8.07 0.00
CA PHE A 22 -13.17 8.99 0.11
C PHE A 22 -12.79 9.60 -1.24
N LEU A 23 -12.77 8.80 -2.31
CA LEU A 23 -12.50 9.30 -3.66
C LEU A 23 -13.59 10.28 -4.12
N LYS A 24 -14.87 9.97 -3.85
CA LYS A 24 -16.00 10.89 -4.10
C LYS A 24 -15.90 12.18 -3.29
N ALA A 25 -15.33 12.12 -2.08
CA ALA A 25 -15.09 13.30 -1.24
C ALA A 25 -13.92 14.17 -1.74
N GLY A 26 -13.08 13.64 -2.64
CA GLY A 26 -11.87 14.32 -3.13
C GLY A 26 -10.62 14.05 -2.31
N ASP A 27 -10.67 13.08 -1.38
CA ASP A 27 -9.54 12.66 -0.57
C ASP A 27 -8.70 11.58 -1.28
N LYS A 28 -7.37 11.63 -1.07
CA LYS A 28 -6.47 10.55 -1.45
C LYS A 28 -6.58 9.40 -0.47
N VAL A 29 -6.44 8.17 -0.97
CA VAL A 29 -6.54 6.96 -0.16
C VAL A 29 -5.25 6.16 -0.24
N LYS A 30 -4.55 6.04 0.89
CA LYS A 30 -3.44 5.09 1.06
C LYS A 30 -3.99 3.73 1.49
N ILE A 31 -3.77 2.70 0.68
CA ILE A 31 -4.14 1.31 0.97
C ILE A 31 -2.87 0.54 1.30
N THR A 32 -2.90 -0.18 2.42
CA THR A 32 -1.77 -0.99 2.89
C THR A 32 -2.24 -2.41 3.14
N ILE A 33 -1.65 -3.38 2.45
CA ILE A 33 -1.79 -4.81 2.75
C ILE A 33 -0.65 -5.20 3.67
N MET A 34 -0.94 -5.92 4.75
CA MET A 34 0.09 -6.49 5.63
C MET A 34 0.17 -7.98 5.40
N PHE A 35 1.31 -8.49 4.95
CA PHE A 35 1.56 -9.91 4.83
C PHE A 35 1.95 -10.49 6.18
N ARG A 36 1.37 -11.63 6.58
CA ARG A 36 1.71 -12.29 7.84
C ARG A 36 2.22 -13.71 7.59
N GLY A 37 3.31 -14.05 8.28
CA GLY A 37 3.88 -15.40 8.26
C GLY A 37 4.31 -15.83 6.85
N ARG A 38 3.73 -16.94 6.38
CA ARG A 38 4.04 -17.57 5.08
C ARG A 38 3.53 -16.80 3.86
N GLU A 39 2.77 -15.73 4.06
CA GLU A 39 2.21 -14.93 2.95
C GLU A 39 3.22 -13.93 2.40
N GLN A 40 4.33 -13.65 3.12
CA GLN A 40 5.40 -12.76 2.64
C GLN A 40 6.08 -13.28 1.36
N SER A 41 6.11 -14.60 1.16
CA SER A 41 6.66 -15.22 -0.06
C SER A 41 5.68 -15.19 -1.24
N ARG A 42 4.49 -14.61 -1.08
CA ARG A 42 3.44 -14.53 -2.11
C ARG A 42 2.94 -13.09 -2.31
N PRO A 43 3.80 -12.15 -2.75
CA PRO A 43 3.39 -10.78 -3.03
C PRO A 43 2.32 -10.70 -4.14
N GLU A 44 2.29 -11.68 -5.04
CA GLU A 44 1.29 -11.81 -6.11
C GLU A 44 -0.16 -11.76 -5.61
N LEU A 45 -0.44 -12.30 -4.41
CA LEU A 45 -1.78 -12.27 -3.83
C LEU A 45 -2.22 -10.84 -3.49
N GLY A 46 -1.31 -10.05 -2.93
CA GLY A 46 -1.57 -8.64 -2.65
C GLY A 46 -1.70 -7.83 -3.94
N LEU A 47 -0.85 -8.11 -4.93
CA LEU A 47 -0.87 -7.42 -6.21
C LEU A 47 -2.17 -7.67 -6.98
N ARG A 48 -2.66 -8.91 -7.00
CA ARG A 48 -3.97 -9.25 -7.59
C ARG A 48 -5.12 -8.55 -6.87
N LEU A 49 -5.09 -8.50 -5.53
CA LEU A 49 -6.13 -7.84 -4.75
C LEU A 49 -6.17 -6.33 -5.01
N LEU A 50 -4.99 -5.69 -5.05
CA LEU A 50 -4.87 -4.25 -5.32
C LEU A 50 -5.21 -3.92 -6.78
N GLY A 51 -4.84 -4.78 -7.73
CA GLY A 51 -5.23 -4.64 -9.14
C GLY A 51 -6.75 -4.67 -9.30
N ARG A 52 -7.42 -5.67 -8.71
CA ARG A 52 -8.89 -5.75 -8.72
C ARG A 52 -9.53 -4.51 -8.09
N LEU A 53 -9.00 -4.04 -6.96
CA LEU A 53 -9.51 -2.85 -6.29
C LEU A 53 -9.31 -1.59 -7.15
N ALA A 54 -8.19 -1.49 -7.88
CA ALA A 54 -7.90 -0.38 -8.78
C ALA A 54 -8.87 -0.36 -9.98
N GLU A 55 -9.14 -1.51 -10.60
CA GLU A 55 -10.15 -1.64 -11.67
C GLU A 55 -11.55 -1.26 -11.17
N ASP A 56 -11.92 -1.74 -9.98
CA ASP A 56 -13.22 -1.47 -9.35
C ASP A 56 -13.48 0.03 -9.10
N VAL A 57 -12.43 0.83 -8.89
CA VAL A 57 -12.51 2.25 -8.53
C VAL A 57 -11.98 3.19 -9.62
N GLU A 58 -11.55 2.66 -10.77
CA GLU A 58 -11.17 3.38 -11.99
C GLU A 58 -12.16 4.51 -12.38
N PRO A 59 -13.50 4.35 -12.29
CA PRO A 59 -14.42 5.45 -12.63
C PRO A 59 -14.38 6.63 -11.65
N LEU A 60 -13.87 6.46 -10.42
CA LEU A 60 -13.86 7.49 -9.37
C LEU A 60 -12.47 8.11 -9.16
N GLY A 61 -11.42 7.35 -9.44
CA GLY A 61 -10.05 7.78 -9.26
C GLY A 61 -9.07 6.99 -10.11
N PHE A 62 -7.80 7.32 -9.96
CA PHE A 62 -6.69 6.68 -10.65
C PHE A 62 -5.60 6.27 -9.64
N VAL A 63 -4.74 5.34 -10.06
CA VAL A 63 -3.59 4.92 -9.28
C VAL A 63 -2.52 6.00 -9.35
N GLU A 64 -2.29 6.70 -8.23
CA GLU A 64 -1.21 7.70 -8.12
C GLU A 64 0.13 7.01 -7.85
N ALA A 65 0.13 5.98 -7.00
CA ALA A 65 1.30 5.15 -6.74
C ALA A 65 0.94 3.68 -6.92
N THR A 66 1.67 3.01 -7.81
CA THR A 66 1.52 1.57 -8.08
C THR A 66 1.78 0.75 -6.82
N PRO A 67 1.18 -0.45 -6.71
CA PRO A 67 1.39 -1.34 -5.58
C PRO A 67 2.87 -1.70 -5.47
N LYS A 68 3.53 -1.24 -4.40
CA LYS A 68 4.94 -1.54 -4.10
C LYS A 68 5.04 -2.28 -2.78
N GLN A 69 5.94 -3.25 -2.74
CA GLN A 69 6.25 -3.97 -1.52
C GLN A 69 7.23 -3.15 -0.68
N ASP A 70 6.86 -2.94 0.57
CA ASP A 70 7.62 -2.21 1.59
C ASP A 70 7.79 -3.14 2.80
N GLY A 71 8.85 -3.96 2.74
CA GLY A 71 9.12 -5.02 3.72
C GLY A 71 7.97 -6.02 3.85
N ARG A 72 7.29 -5.98 5.00
CA ARG A 72 6.14 -6.85 5.34
C ARG A 72 4.80 -6.31 4.83
N ASN A 73 4.83 -5.14 4.21
CA ASN A 73 3.65 -4.42 3.77
C ASN A 73 3.68 -4.27 2.25
N MET A 74 2.52 -4.05 1.65
CA MET A 74 2.41 -3.61 0.27
C MET A 74 1.46 -2.43 0.23
N ILE A 75 1.90 -1.34 -0.40
CA ILE A 75 1.24 -0.05 -0.33
C ILE A 75 0.87 0.37 -1.76
N MET A 76 -0.36 0.85 -1.91
CA MET A 76 -0.88 1.50 -3.12
C MET A 76 -1.57 2.80 -2.73
N VAL A 77 -1.45 3.83 -3.57
CA VAL A 77 -2.13 5.11 -3.34
C VAL A 77 -3.07 5.40 -4.50
N LEU A 78 -4.33 5.68 -4.17
CA LEU A 78 -5.35 6.11 -5.10
C LEU A 78 -5.64 7.60 -4.92
N ALA A 79 -5.80 8.29 -6.05
CA ALA A 79 -6.19 9.68 -6.10
C ALA A 79 -7.52 9.84 -6.84
N PRO A 80 -8.38 10.78 -6.41
CA PRO A 80 -9.66 11.02 -7.08
C PRO A 80 -9.47 11.84 -8.35
N HIS A 81 -10.33 11.60 -9.34
CA HIS A 81 -10.36 12.39 -10.58
C HIS A 81 -10.77 13.84 -10.32
N ARG A 82 -11.70 14.06 -9.40
CA ARG A 82 -12.21 15.39 -9.06
C ARG A 82 -11.63 15.84 -7.72
N ARG A 83 -10.47 16.48 -7.75
CA ARG A 83 -9.95 17.20 -6.58
C ARG A 83 -10.86 18.39 -6.30
N LYS A 84 -11.53 18.43 -5.15
CA LYS A 84 -12.01 19.71 -4.62
C LYS A 84 -10.77 20.53 -4.30
N ALA A 85 -10.57 21.61 -5.05
CA ALA A 85 -9.61 22.63 -4.68
C ALA A 85 -9.95 23.08 -3.25
N GLU A 86 -8.92 23.27 -2.43
CA GLU A 86 -8.98 23.86 -1.08
C GLU A 86 -9.42 22.93 0.07
N THR A 87 -8.50 22.09 0.52
CA THR A 87 -8.04 22.11 1.93
C THR A 87 -6.66 21.50 1.97
N GLY A 88 -5.65 22.36 1.89
CA GLY A 88 -4.31 22.05 2.30
C GLY A 88 -4.31 21.75 3.79
N LYS A 89 -4.16 20.47 4.12
CA LYS A 89 -3.30 20.06 5.21
C LYS A 89 -2.70 18.72 4.79
N PRO A 90 -1.38 18.57 4.64
CA PRO A 90 -0.81 17.24 4.72
C PRO A 90 -1.32 16.70 6.06
N ARG A 91 -2.11 15.62 6.05
CA ARG A 91 -2.28 14.86 7.27
C ARG A 91 -0.90 14.30 7.56
N GLU A 92 -0.13 15.05 8.35
CA GLU A 92 0.95 14.56 9.20
C GLU A 92 0.46 13.28 9.87
N ALA A 93 0.71 12.14 9.23
CA ALA A 93 0.47 10.80 9.73
C ALA A 93 1.24 9.75 8.90
N ASP A 94 2.43 10.11 8.40
CA ASP A 94 3.50 9.13 8.15
C ASP A 94 4.91 9.72 8.38
N SER A 95 4.99 10.89 9.04
CA SER A 95 6.22 11.36 9.68
C SER A 95 6.25 10.76 11.09
N LEU A 96 6.68 9.50 11.18
CA LEU A 96 7.20 8.81 12.37
C LEU A 96 7.87 7.55 11.80
N ALA A 97 9.19 7.60 11.57
CA ALA A 97 10.15 6.83 12.37
C ALA A 97 9.90 5.32 12.22
N ASP A 98 10.63 4.66 11.32
CA ASP A 98 11.93 4.07 11.63
C ASP A 98 12.89 4.36 10.45
N ALA A 99 13.89 5.24 10.58
CA ALA A 99 15.29 4.85 10.80
C ALA A 99 15.67 3.62 9.93
N GLY A 100 16.43 3.76 8.84
CA GLY A 100 17.85 4.08 8.91
C GLY A 100 18.64 2.83 9.33
N GLU A 101 19.58 2.40 8.46
CA GLU A 101 20.55 1.30 8.66
C GLU A 101 19.99 -0.14 8.48
N LEU A 102 20.49 -1.06 7.65
CA LEU A 102 21.71 -1.19 6.88
C LEU A 102 21.42 -1.89 5.55
N ALA A 103 21.93 -1.30 4.47
CA ALA A 103 22.31 -2.01 3.29
C ALA A 103 23.54 -2.89 3.58
N THR A 104 23.76 -3.87 2.69
CA THR A 104 25.02 -4.57 2.41
C THR A 104 25.57 -5.55 3.45
N GLU A 105 25.34 -6.84 3.21
CA GLU A 105 26.42 -7.82 3.33
C GLU A 105 26.22 -8.89 2.24
N ALA A 106 26.66 -8.53 1.04
CA ALA A 106 27.20 -9.47 0.08
C ALA A 106 28.62 -8.99 -0.20
N GLU A 107 29.63 -9.70 0.33
CA GLU A 107 30.81 -10.13 -0.41
C GLU A 107 31.71 -11.00 0.47
N ALA A 108 32.35 -11.96 -0.18
CA ALA A 108 33.12 -13.05 0.38
C ALA A 108 34.59 -12.65 0.63
N GLU A 109 35.27 -13.51 1.40
CA GLU A 109 36.70 -13.83 1.31
C GLU A 109 37.73 -12.85 1.92
N VAL A 110 38.26 -13.22 3.10
CA VAL A 110 39.72 -13.35 3.32
C VAL A 110 39.96 -14.23 4.56
N VAL A 111 40.30 -15.49 4.29
CA VAL A 111 41.04 -16.35 5.22
C VAL A 111 42.53 -16.13 4.92
N SER A 112 43.26 -15.42 5.77
CA SER A 112 44.72 -15.55 5.94
C SER A 112 45.21 -14.70 7.13
N GLU A 113 46.03 -15.33 7.99
CA GLU A 113 46.91 -14.79 9.04
C GLU A 113 46.25 -14.04 10.22
N SER A 114 46.40 -14.48 11.48
CA SER A 114 47.60 -15.01 12.14
C SER A 114 47.31 -16.16 13.11
#